data_AF-A0A2H1IAF0-F1
#
_entry.id   AF-A0A2H1IAF0-F1
#
_cell.length_a   1.000
_cell.length_b   1.000
_cell.length_c   1.000
_cell.angle_alpha   90.00
_cell.angle_beta   90.00
_cell.angle_gamma   90.00
#
_symmetry.space_group_name_H-M   'P 1'
#
loop_
_entity.id
_entity.type
_entity.pdbx_description
1 polymer ?
#
loop_
_entity_poly.entity_id
_entity_poly.type
_entity_poly.pdbx_seq_one_letter_code
_entity_poly.pdbx_strand_id
1 'polypeptide(L)'
;MANYTAADIKALREKTGAGMMDVKKALDEADGDQAKAIEVLRVKGLKGATKREGRSTSDGLVATHVEGGVGTMIELNSETDFVAKSDPFVALADEVLGLAVSSDADSAEAVLESTKDGKPVSEFITESGATLGEKVALRRVGRLEGASVESYLHRTNKDLPPQVGVLLAYEGDDATVAHDVAVHIAAMSPKYFSREEVPADLVENERRIAEDIAKNEGKPEQAVPKIIEGRVNGFFKENCLLDQGFAKDPKQSVSKVLEAAGVKATGFLRFRVGA
;
A
#
# COMPACT_ATOMS: atom_id res chain seq x y z
N MET A 1 2.51 -43.31 16.59
CA MET A 1 1.73 -42.07 16.75
C MET A 1 2.66 -40.91 16.44
N ALA A 2 2.16 -39.78 15.95
CA ALA A 2 3.01 -38.61 15.77
C ALA A 2 3.57 -38.18 17.15
N ASN A 3 4.87 -37.84 17.21
CA ASN A 3 5.55 -37.40 18.44
C ASN A 3 5.25 -35.95 18.82
N TYR A 4 4.22 -35.34 18.21
CA TYR A 4 3.80 -33.97 18.41
C TYR A 4 2.27 -33.88 18.34
N THR A 5 1.71 -32.83 18.93
CA THR A 5 0.27 -32.60 19.07
C THR A 5 -0.24 -31.54 18.08
N ALA A 6 -1.55 -31.42 17.94
CA ALA A 6 -2.15 -30.31 17.19
C ALA A 6 -1.78 -28.92 17.78
N ALA A 7 -1.54 -28.85 19.10
CA ALA A 7 -1.08 -27.62 19.75
C ALA A 7 0.35 -27.28 19.33
N ASP A 8 1.23 -28.27 19.14
CA ASP A 8 2.60 -28.05 18.66
C ASP A 8 2.62 -27.55 17.21
N ILE A 9 1.74 -28.08 16.34
CA ILE A 9 1.57 -27.55 14.99
C ILE A 9 1.13 -26.09 15.04
N LYS A 10 0.14 -25.76 15.89
CA LYS A 10 -0.36 -24.40 16.03
C LYS A 10 0.75 -23.46 16.53
N ALA A 11 1.50 -23.85 17.56
CA ALA A 11 2.57 -23.06 18.14
C ALA A 11 3.70 -22.81 17.14
N LEU A 12 4.12 -23.84 16.39
CA LEU A 12 5.16 -23.68 15.37
C LEU A 12 4.68 -22.81 14.20
N ARG A 13 3.40 -22.90 13.83
CA ARG A 13 2.79 -22.04 12.82
C ARG A 13 2.78 -20.58 13.26
N GLU A 14 2.35 -20.29 14.47
CA GLU A 14 2.36 -18.93 15.04
C GLU A 14 3.78 -18.36 15.07
N LYS A 15 4.76 -19.18 15.46
CA LYS A 15 6.17 -18.78 15.53
C LYS A 15 6.82 -18.50 14.17
N THR A 16 6.47 -19.27 13.13
CA THR A 16 7.14 -19.20 11.82
C THR A 16 6.35 -18.44 10.77
N GLY A 17 5.06 -18.23 10.97
CA GLY A 17 4.14 -17.68 9.97
C GLY A 17 3.82 -18.63 8.81
N ALA A 18 4.43 -19.83 8.77
CA ALA A 18 4.32 -20.74 7.64
C ALA A 18 2.93 -21.39 7.49
N GLY A 19 2.65 -21.89 6.29
CA GLY A 19 1.42 -22.62 5.99
C GLY A 19 1.25 -23.87 6.88
N MET A 20 0.00 -24.13 7.31
CA MET A 20 -0.32 -25.23 8.24
C MET A 20 0.23 -26.60 7.79
N MET A 21 0.11 -26.91 6.51
CA MET A 21 0.59 -28.18 5.96
C MET A 21 2.12 -28.26 5.88
N ASP A 22 2.80 -27.13 5.68
CA ASP A 22 4.26 -27.08 5.66
C ASP A 22 4.82 -27.27 7.07
N VAL A 23 4.21 -26.64 8.06
CA VAL A 23 4.52 -26.83 9.49
C VAL A 23 4.34 -28.28 9.91
N LYS A 24 3.19 -28.89 9.55
CA LYS A 24 2.94 -30.30 9.86
C LYS A 24 3.98 -31.22 9.23
N LYS A 25 4.30 -31.03 7.95
CA LYS A 25 5.33 -31.83 7.25
C LYS A 25 6.73 -31.63 7.83
N ALA A 26 7.04 -30.41 8.27
CA ALA A 26 8.33 -30.13 8.90
C ALA A 26 8.46 -30.84 10.25
N LEU A 27 7.39 -30.88 11.06
CA LEU A 27 7.35 -31.66 12.30
C LEU A 27 7.43 -33.16 12.04
N ASP A 28 6.78 -33.66 10.99
CA ASP A 28 6.89 -35.06 10.57
C ASP A 28 8.36 -35.45 10.25
N GLU A 29 9.09 -34.60 9.51
CA GLU A 29 10.50 -34.84 9.15
C GLU A 29 11.49 -34.58 10.30
N ALA A 30 11.10 -33.72 11.25
CA ALA A 30 11.88 -33.40 12.44
C ALA A 30 11.60 -34.35 13.61
N ASP A 31 10.72 -35.35 13.43
CA ASP A 31 10.27 -36.26 14.48
C ASP A 31 9.71 -35.52 15.72
N GLY A 32 8.99 -34.42 15.48
CA GLY A 32 8.41 -33.55 16.50
C GLY A 32 9.36 -32.49 17.08
N ASP A 33 10.65 -32.49 16.73
CA ASP A 33 11.59 -31.47 17.19
C ASP A 33 11.30 -30.10 16.53
N GLN A 34 10.94 -29.11 17.36
CA GLN A 34 10.56 -27.78 16.84
C GLN A 34 11.73 -27.01 16.23
N ALA A 35 12.93 -27.10 16.81
CA ALA A 35 14.09 -26.36 16.30
C ALA A 35 14.50 -26.91 14.93
N LYS A 36 14.57 -28.24 14.82
CA LYS A 36 14.84 -28.93 13.56
C LYS A 36 13.72 -28.70 12.54
N ALA A 37 12.45 -28.62 12.95
CA ALA A 37 11.35 -28.32 12.03
C ALA A 37 11.49 -26.91 11.43
N ILE A 38 11.95 -25.91 12.20
CA ILE A 38 12.24 -24.56 11.67
C ILE A 38 13.35 -24.61 10.62
N GLU A 39 14.42 -25.37 10.87
CA GLU A 39 15.50 -25.57 9.90
C GLU A 39 14.98 -26.24 8.61
N VAL A 40 14.12 -27.26 8.75
CA VAL A 40 13.48 -27.95 7.62
C VAL A 40 12.64 -26.97 6.79
N LEU A 41 11.84 -26.11 7.43
CA LEU A 41 11.06 -25.09 6.75
C LEU A 41 11.95 -24.15 5.95
N ARG A 42 13.02 -23.64 6.56
CA ARG A 42 13.96 -22.72 5.89
C ARG A 42 14.64 -23.37 4.70
N VAL A 43 15.18 -24.59 4.86
CA VAL A 43 15.86 -25.32 3.77
C VAL A 43 14.90 -25.60 2.61
N LYS A 44 13.67 -26.04 2.90
CA LYS A 44 12.66 -26.29 1.85
C LYS A 44 12.20 -25.01 1.18
N GLY A 45 12.01 -23.94 1.94
CA GLY A 45 11.66 -22.62 1.45
C GLY A 45 12.67 -22.11 0.44
N LEU A 46 13.96 -22.18 0.78
CA LEU A 46 15.06 -21.73 -0.09
C LEU A 46 15.15 -22.59 -1.36
N LYS A 47 15.01 -23.92 -1.25
CA LYS A 47 14.95 -24.82 -2.42
C LYS A 47 13.75 -24.53 -3.33
N GLY A 48 12.68 -23.98 -2.77
CA GLY A 48 11.45 -23.64 -3.49
C GLY A 48 11.41 -22.21 -4.02
N ALA A 49 12.26 -21.29 -3.55
CA ALA A 49 12.16 -19.86 -3.80
C ALA A 49 12.17 -19.51 -5.30
N THR A 50 13.08 -20.09 -6.08
CA THR A 50 13.17 -19.89 -7.54
C THR A 50 11.90 -20.36 -8.27
N LYS A 51 11.25 -21.42 -7.78
CA LYS A 51 9.96 -21.90 -8.33
C LYS A 51 8.79 -20.98 -7.97
N ARG A 52 8.96 -20.09 -7.00
CA ARG A 52 7.94 -19.14 -6.54
C ARG A 52 8.05 -17.77 -7.20
N GLU A 53 9.16 -17.44 -7.87
CA GLU A 53 9.37 -16.12 -8.51
C GLU A 53 8.22 -15.71 -9.44
N GLY A 54 7.66 -16.64 -10.21
CA GLY A 54 6.53 -16.39 -11.12
C GLY A 54 5.16 -16.32 -10.45
N ARG A 55 5.06 -16.52 -9.13
CA ARG A 55 3.77 -16.48 -8.41
C ARG A 55 3.30 -15.04 -8.19
N SER A 56 1.99 -14.88 -8.22
CA SER A 56 1.32 -13.62 -7.88
C SER A 56 1.37 -13.40 -6.37
N THR A 57 1.65 -12.16 -5.97
CA THR A 57 1.63 -11.69 -4.58
C THR A 57 0.63 -10.55 -4.47
N SER A 58 -0.65 -10.89 -4.28
CA SER A 58 -1.77 -9.93 -4.25
C SER A 58 -2.21 -9.53 -2.84
N ASP A 59 -1.73 -10.23 -1.82
CA ASP A 59 -1.92 -9.88 -0.41
C ASP A 59 -0.67 -9.18 0.14
N GLY A 60 -0.70 -8.75 1.40
CA GLY A 60 0.43 -8.05 2.02
C GLY A 60 0.01 -6.99 3.00
N LEU A 61 0.83 -5.94 3.14
CA LEU A 61 0.52 -4.77 3.95
C LEU A 61 1.16 -3.50 3.41
N VAL A 62 0.63 -2.36 3.86
CA VAL A 62 1.26 -1.05 3.73
C VAL A 62 1.76 -0.59 5.10
N ALA A 63 3.00 -0.10 5.15
CA ALA A 63 3.59 0.47 6.36
C ALA A 63 4.13 1.88 6.06
N THR A 64 4.10 2.76 7.06
CA THR A 64 4.54 4.16 6.93
C THR A 64 5.40 4.56 8.11
N HIS A 65 6.40 5.41 7.86
CA HIS A 65 7.19 6.10 8.86
C HIS A 65 7.22 7.59 8.53
N VAL A 66 7.04 8.45 9.53
CA VAL A 66 7.11 9.90 9.37
C VAL A 66 8.04 10.49 10.42
N GLU A 67 9.05 11.23 9.99
CA GLU A 67 9.97 11.94 10.85
C GLU A 67 10.45 13.23 10.16
N GLY A 68 10.50 14.35 10.89
CA GLY A 68 11.12 15.58 10.40
C GLY A 68 10.54 16.18 9.11
N GLY A 69 9.26 15.97 8.82
CA GLY A 69 8.63 16.43 7.57
C GLY A 69 8.88 15.51 6.37
N VAL A 70 9.44 14.33 6.61
CA VAL A 70 9.63 13.27 5.61
C VAL A 70 8.74 12.08 5.96
N GLY A 71 7.91 11.65 5.02
CA GLY A 71 7.16 10.41 5.11
C GLY A 71 7.69 9.37 4.13
N THR A 72 7.95 8.16 4.62
CA THR A 72 8.30 6.98 3.82
C THR A 72 7.19 5.95 3.95
N MET A 73 6.78 5.36 2.84
CA MET A 73 5.73 4.35 2.77
C MET A 73 6.19 3.18 1.92
N ILE A 74 5.91 1.95 2.36
CA ILE A 74 6.21 0.74 1.60
C ILE A 74 4.94 -0.09 1.38
N GLU A 75 4.92 -0.84 0.29
CA GLU A 75 4.00 -1.99 0.12
C GLU A 75 4.83 -3.28 0.06
N LEU A 76 4.67 -4.13 1.06
CA LEU A 76 5.25 -5.47 1.09
C LEU A 76 4.15 -6.49 0.83
N ASN A 77 4.32 -7.31 -0.21
CA ASN A 77 3.33 -8.31 -0.61
C ASN A 77 3.71 -9.74 -0.23
N SER A 78 2.68 -10.56 0.00
CA SER A 78 2.73 -12.02 0.19
C SER A 78 1.78 -12.71 -0.80
N GLU A 79 1.81 -14.05 -0.86
CA GLU A 79 0.86 -14.81 -1.68
C GLU A 79 -0.52 -14.87 -1.02
N THR A 80 -0.58 -14.92 0.32
CA THR A 80 -1.84 -15.06 1.08
C THR A 80 -1.98 -14.09 2.25
N ASP A 81 -3.23 -13.86 2.64
CA ASP A 81 -3.63 -13.10 3.82
C ASP A 81 -3.16 -13.73 5.15
N PHE A 82 -2.97 -15.06 5.18
CA PHE A 82 -2.51 -15.78 6.36
C PHE A 82 -1.08 -15.42 6.73
N VAL A 83 -0.20 -15.33 5.74
CA VAL A 83 1.17 -14.84 5.93
C VAL A 83 1.15 -13.35 6.21
N ALA A 84 0.36 -12.57 5.48
CA ALA A 84 0.29 -11.11 5.64
C ALA A 84 -0.01 -10.66 7.09
N LYS A 85 -0.87 -11.40 7.80
CA LYS A 85 -1.26 -11.09 9.18
C LYS A 85 -0.41 -11.78 10.27
N SER A 86 0.64 -12.50 9.88
CA SER A 86 1.54 -13.15 10.84
C SER A 86 2.55 -12.16 11.42
N ASP A 87 2.87 -12.29 12.71
CA ASP A 87 3.86 -11.43 13.37
C ASP A 87 5.22 -11.41 12.65
N PRO A 88 5.76 -12.54 12.13
CA PRO A 88 7.02 -12.52 11.39
C PRO A 88 6.98 -11.71 10.09
N PHE A 89 5.83 -11.68 9.38
CA PHE A 89 5.68 -10.88 8.17
C PHE A 89 5.55 -9.38 8.49
N VAL A 90 4.82 -9.03 9.55
CA VAL A 90 4.72 -7.64 10.01
C VAL A 90 6.08 -7.12 10.45
N ALA A 91 6.84 -7.90 11.22
CA ALA A 91 8.20 -7.56 11.62
C ALA A 91 9.13 -7.37 10.42
N LEU A 92 9.03 -8.23 9.40
CA LEU A 92 9.79 -8.07 8.16
C LEU A 92 9.46 -6.75 7.46
N ALA A 93 8.18 -6.36 7.40
CA ALA A 93 7.78 -5.10 6.80
C ALA A 93 8.32 -3.89 7.58
N ASP A 94 8.29 -3.93 8.91
CA ASP A 94 8.87 -2.88 9.76
C ASP A 94 10.39 -2.76 9.54
N GLU A 95 11.10 -3.89 9.44
CA GLU A 95 12.53 -3.88 9.12
C GLU A 95 12.84 -3.31 7.73
N VAL A 96 12.06 -3.71 6.71
CA VAL A 96 12.22 -3.19 5.34
C VAL A 96 11.90 -1.70 5.27
N LEU A 97 10.89 -1.23 6.00
CA LEU A 97 10.58 0.19 6.13
C LEU A 97 11.72 0.95 6.79
N GLY A 98 12.31 0.41 7.87
CA GLY A 98 13.47 0.99 8.52
C GLY A 98 14.68 1.12 7.59
N LEU A 99 14.92 0.11 6.75
CA LEU A 99 15.96 0.16 5.72
C LEU A 99 15.67 1.26 4.69
N ALA A 100 14.42 1.35 4.21
CA ALA A 100 14.00 2.41 3.28
C ALA A 100 14.20 3.81 3.86
N VAL A 101 13.85 4.01 5.13
CA VAL A 101 14.08 5.29 5.84
C VAL A 101 15.57 5.58 5.98
N SER A 102 16.38 4.62 6.47
CA SER A 102 17.81 4.84 6.73
C SER A 102 18.65 5.06 5.48
N SER A 103 18.15 4.66 4.31
CA SER A 103 18.80 4.83 3.01
C SER A 103 18.23 5.98 2.19
N ASP A 104 17.26 6.74 2.73
CA ASP A 104 16.50 7.77 2.01
C ASP A 104 15.89 7.28 0.69
N ALA A 105 15.58 5.98 0.60
CA ALA A 105 15.12 5.37 -0.63
C ALA A 105 13.72 5.87 -1.02
N ASP A 106 13.55 6.18 -2.30
CA ASP A 106 12.29 6.62 -2.92
C ASP A 106 11.67 5.56 -3.85
N SER A 107 12.33 4.41 -4.00
CA SER A 107 11.98 3.34 -4.92
C SER A 107 12.28 1.96 -4.33
N ALA A 108 11.57 0.93 -4.81
CA ALA A 108 11.80 -0.44 -4.33
C ALA A 108 13.18 -0.94 -4.75
N GLU A 109 13.63 -0.58 -5.96
CA GLU A 109 14.92 -0.91 -6.53
C GLU A 109 16.06 -0.42 -5.61
N ALA A 110 16.01 0.84 -5.17
CA ALA A 110 17.01 1.40 -4.26
C ALA A 110 17.10 0.63 -2.93
N VAL A 111 15.96 0.22 -2.35
CA VAL A 111 15.96 -0.59 -1.13
C VAL A 111 16.50 -1.99 -1.39
N LEU A 112 16.09 -2.65 -2.48
CA LEU A 112 16.49 -4.01 -2.82
C LEU A 112 17.98 -4.16 -3.11
N GLU A 113 18.60 -3.11 -3.65
CA GLU A 113 20.04 -3.01 -3.92
C GLU A 113 20.87 -2.60 -2.69
N SER A 114 20.24 -1.98 -1.69
CA SER A 114 20.89 -1.66 -0.42
C SER A 114 21.33 -2.93 0.33
N THR A 115 22.16 -2.76 1.36
CA THR A 115 22.74 -3.89 2.09
C THR A 115 22.29 -3.96 3.54
N LYS A 116 22.06 -5.19 4.02
CA LYS A 116 21.85 -5.54 5.42
C LYS A 116 22.78 -6.70 5.75
N ASP A 117 23.58 -6.55 6.80
CA ASP A 117 24.54 -7.57 7.26
C ASP A 117 25.49 -8.09 6.16
N GLY A 118 25.89 -7.20 5.24
CA GLY A 118 26.79 -7.52 4.12
C GLY A 118 26.14 -8.25 2.94
N LYS A 119 24.81 -8.38 2.92
CA LYS A 119 24.04 -8.96 1.81
C LYS A 119 23.02 -7.97 1.24
N PRO A 120 22.60 -8.11 -0.03
CA PRO A 120 21.49 -7.35 -0.58
C PRO A 120 20.19 -7.55 0.22
N VAL A 121 19.40 -6.49 0.40
CA VAL A 121 18.09 -6.59 1.06
C VAL A 121 17.13 -7.51 0.28
N SER A 122 17.27 -7.59 -1.04
CA SER A 122 16.56 -8.58 -1.86
C SER A 122 16.80 -10.03 -1.40
N GLU A 123 18.02 -10.39 -0.99
CA GLU A 123 18.31 -11.70 -0.41
C GLU A 123 17.66 -11.86 0.96
N PHE A 124 17.74 -10.84 1.82
CA PHE A 124 17.10 -10.86 3.14
C PHE A 124 15.58 -11.08 3.06
N ILE A 125 14.89 -10.40 2.14
CA ILE A 125 13.45 -10.60 1.89
C ILE A 125 13.18 -12.02 1.38
N THR A 126 14.01 -12.53 0.47
CA THR A 126 13.88 -13.89 -0.08
C THR A 126 14.07 -14.96 1.00
N GLU A 127 15.08 -14.80 1.86
CA GLU A 127 15.35 -15.72 2.98
C GLU A 127 14.19 -15.70 4.01
N SER A 128 13.61 -14.54 4.25
CA SER A 128 12.45 -14.38 5.14
C SER A 128 11.20 -15.05 4.55
N GLY A 129 10.92 -14.80 3.26
CA GLY A 129 9.84 -15.45 2.52
C GLY A 129 9.99 -16.98 2.46
N ALA A 130 11.22 -17.49 2.35
CA ALA A 130 11.50 -18.91 2.43
C ALA A 130 11.00 -19.53 3.75
N THR A 131 11.22 -18.86 4.88
CA THR A 131 10.74 -19.31 6.19
C THR A 131 9.22 -19.26 6.29
N LEU A 132 8.59 -18.22 5.72
CA LEU A 132 7.13 -18.07 5.63
C LEU A 132 6.48 -19.07 4.66
N GLY A 133 7.26 -19.69 3.78
CA GLY A 133 6.75 -20.64 2.80
C GLY A 133 6.08 -20.00 1.57
N GLU A 134 6.21 -18.69 1.39
CA GLU A 134 5.61 -17.91 0.31
C GLU A 134 6.63 -17.01 -0.38
N LYS A 135 6.33 -16.58 -1.60
CA LYS A 135 6.99 -15.43 -2.20
C LYS A 135 6.61 -14.18 -1.41
N VAL A 136 7.63 -13.44 -0.99
CA VAL A 136 7.49 -12.09 -0.45
C VAL A 136 8.17 -11.12 -1.40
N ALA A 137 7.55 -9.99 -1.65
CA ALA A 137 8.07 -8.98 -2.55
C ALA A 137 7.86 -7.58 -1.99
N LEU A 138 8.92 -6.76 -1.99
CA LEU A 138 8.77 -5.31 -1.87
C LEU A 138 8.29 -4.79 -3.21
N ARG A 139 7.02 -4.37 -3.28
CA ARG A 139 6.41 -3.96 -4.56
C ARG A 139 6.71 -2.52 -4.91
N ARG A 140 6.67 -1.64 -3.92
CA ARG A 140 6.92 -0.22 -4.11
C ARG A 140 7.31 0.43 -2.80
N VAL A 141 8.11 1.48 -2.94
CA VAL A 141 8.45 2.44 -1.91
C VAL A 141 7.98 3.80 -2.43
N GLY A 142 7.50 4.65 -1.55
CA GLY A 142 7.17 6.02 -1.84
C GLY A 142 7.68 6.91 -0.73
N ARG A 143 8.25 8.05 -1.11
CA ARG A 143 8.77 9.05 -0.18
C ARG A 143 8.15 10.40 -0.53
N LEU A 144 7.71 11.13 0.50
CA LEU A 144 7.05 12.42 0.36
C LEU A 144 7.62 13.38 1.41
N GLU A 145 8.00 14.57 0.98
CA GLU A 145 8.51 15.62 1.85
C GLU A 145 7.57 16.83 1.88
N GLY A 146 7.54 17.52 3.01
CA GLY A 146 6.79 18.77 3.19
C GLY A 146 7.18 19.47 4.48
N ALA A 147 6.59 20.64 4.73
CA ALA A 147 6.74 21.33 6.02
C ALA A 147 6.22 20.45 7.18
N SER A 148 5.15 19.71 6.93
CA SER A 148 4.65 18.62 7.77
C SER A 148 4.12 17.51 6.87
N VAL A 149 4.14 16.28 7.39
CA VAL A 149 3.57 15.12 6.71
C VAL A 149 2.64 14.39 7.67
N GLU A 150 1.41 14.15 7.24
CA GLU A 150 0.44 13.33 7.94
C GLU A 150 0.42 11.92 7.33
N SER A 151 0.34 10.90 8.17
CA SER A 151 0.19 9.51 7.73
C SER A 151 -1.12 8.91 8.21
N TYR A 152 -1.84 8.23 7.33
CA TYR A 152 -3.03 7.46 7.70
C TYR A 152 -2.96 6.04 7.13
N LEU A 153 -3.17 5.06 8.00
CA LEU A 153 -3.20 3.63 7.68
C LEU A 153 -4.59 3.07 7.92
N HIS A 154 -5.17 2.44 6.91
CA HIS A 154 -6.51 1.87 6.98
C HIS A 154 -6.49 0.34 6.82
N ARG A 155 -7.17 -0.33 7.75
CA ARG A 155 -7.45 -1.77 7.70
C ARG A 155 -8.80 -1.99 7.04
N THR A 156 -8.81 -2.59 5.86
CA THR A 156 -10.06 -2.97 5.17
C THR A 156 -10.79 -4.13 5.85
N ASN A 157 -10.06 -4.91 6.67
CA ASN A 157 -10.58 -5.96 7.53
C ASN A 157 -9.83 -5.89 8.88
N LYS A 158 -10.55 -6.02 9.99
CA LYS A 158 -10.00 -6.01 11.35
C LYS A 158 -8.92 -7.07 11.59
N ASP A 159 -8.99 -8.19 10.88
CA ASP A 159 -8.10 -9.34 11.01
C ASP A 159 -6.85 -9.22 10.12
N LEU A 160 -6.76 -8.17 9.30
CA LEU A 160 -5.63 -7.91 8.40
C LEU A 160 -4.78 -6.73 8.89
N PRO A 161 -3.49 -6.70 8.54
CA PRO A 161 -2.68 -5.49 8.68
C PRO A 161 -3.22 -4.38 7.76
N PRO A 162 -2.76 -3.13 7.92
CA PRO A 162 -3.16 -2.04 7.04
C PRO A 162 -2.99 -2.40 5.56
N GLN A 163 -4.06 -2.22 4.79
CA GLN A 163 -4.11 -2.53 3.36
C GLN A 163 -4.06 -1.27 2.51
N VAL A 164 -4.32 -0.11 3.11
CA VAL A 164 -4.27 1.19 2.45
C VAL A 164 -3.45 2.11 3.33
N GLY A 165 -2.50 2.82 2.73
CA GLY A 165 -1.73 3.86 3.39
C GLY A 165 -1.76 5.15 2.61
N VAL A 166 -1.74 6.26 3.34
CA VAL A 166 -1.71 7.62 2.80
C VAL A 166 -0.61 8.39 3.50
N LEU A 167 0.14 9.16 2.70
CA LEU A 167 0.95 10.27 3.19
C LEU A 167 0.38 11.56 2.58
N LEU A 168 0.23 12.61 3.38
CA LEU A 168 -0.20 13.94 2.94
C LEU A 168 0.84 14.96 3.41
N ALA A 169 1.51 15.63 2.48
CA ALA A 169 2.37 16.77 2.79
C ALA A 169 1.53 18.04 2.87
N TYR A 170 1.77 18.86 3.90
CA TYR A 170 1.02 20.09 4.13
C TYR A 170 1.83 21.16 4.88
N GLU A 171 1.34 22.40 4.79
CA GLU A 171 1.72 23.57 5.59
C GLU A 171 0.51 24.02 6.42
N GLY A 172 0.74 24.55 7.63
CA GLY A 172 -0.29 25.02 8.56
C GLY A 172 -0.37 24.20 9.85
N ASP A 173 -1.14 24.68 10.83
CA ASP A 173 -1.13 24.14 12.20
C ASP A 173 -2.35 23.24 12.53
N ASP A 174 -3.35 23.15 11.65
CA ASP A 174 -4.53 22.30 11.86
C ASP A 174 -4.29 20.85 11.42
N ALA A 175 -3.61 20.10 12.28
CA ALA A 175 -3.36 18.68 12.10
C ALA A 175 -4.67 17.84 12.02
N THR A 176 -5.79 18.33 12.58
CA THR A 176 -7.06 17.60 12.52
C THR A 176 -7.61 17.60 11.11
N VAL A 177 -7.57 18.75 10.43
CA VAL A 177 -7.99 18.85 9.03
C VAL A 177 -7.04 18.09 8.11
N ALA A 178 -5.73 18.14 8.35
CA ALA A 178 -4.76 17.33 7.61
C ALA A 178 -5.06 15.82 7.74
N HIS A 179 -5.31 15.35 8.96
CA HIS A 179 -5.72 13.97 9.23
C HIS A 179 -7.00 13.60 8.48
N ASP A 180 -8.03 14.45 8.55
CA ASP A 180 -9.30 14.18 7.89
C ASP A 180 -9.18 14.13 6.36
N VAL A 181 -8.29 14.94 5.78
CA VAL A 181 -7.97 14.87 4.35
C VAL A 181 -7.19 13.59 4.01
N ALA A 182 -6.27 13.13 4.86
CA ALA A 182 -5.61 11.84 4.69
C ALA A 182 -6.62 10.66 4.71
N VAL A 183 -7.59 10.70 5.63
CA VAL A 183 -8.71 9.75 5.67
C VAL A 183 -9.56 9.83 4.40
N HIS A 184 -9.85 11.04 3.92
CA HIS A 184 -10.56 11.25 2.66
C HIS A 184 -9.82 10.63 1.47
N ILE A 185 -8.51 10.85 1.34
CA ILE A 185 -7.68 10.27 0.27
C ILE A 185 -7.75 8.74 0.31
N ALA A 186 -7.67 8.13 1.50
CA ALA A 186 -7.76 6.68 1.63
C ALA A 186 -9.09 6.14 1.08
N ALA A 187 -10.20 6.81 1.38
CA ALA A 187 -11.55 6.42 0.97
C ALA A 187 -11.86 6.75 -0.50
N MET A 188 -11.59 7.97 -0.94
CA MET A 188 -12.04 8.51 -2.23
C MET A 188 -11.07 8.24 -3.37
N SER A 189 -9.85 7.79 -3.06
CA SER A 189 -8.87 7.32 -4.06
C SER A 189 -8.62 8.31 -5.22
N PRO A 190 -8.35 9.61 -4.95
CA PRO A 190 -7.95 10.54 -6.00
C PRO A 190 -6.73 10.00 -6.75
N LYS A 191 -6.67 10.28 -8.06
CA LYS A 191 -5.55 9.90 -8.93
C LYS A 191 -4.53 11.03 -9.11
N TYR A 192 -5.00 12.27 -9.00
CA TYR A 192 -4.21 13.48 -9.19
C TYR A 192 -4.42 14.40 -7.99
N PHE A 193 -3.42 15.23 -7.67
CA PHE A 193 -3.56 16.22 -6.62
C PHE A 193 -4.50 17.36 -7.08
N SER A 194 -4.24 17.90 -8.27
CA SER A 194 -5.00 19.00 -8.86
C SER A 194 -5.28 18.77 -10.35
N ARG A 195 -6.06 19.67 -10.96
CA ARG A 195 -6.39 19.58 -12.39
C ARG A 195 -5.17 19.73 -13.29
N GLU A 196 -4.20 20.52 -12.85
CA GLU A 196 -2.97 20.83 -13.57
C GLU A 196 -2.04 19.61 -13.71
N GLU A 197 -2.17 18.63 -12.83
CA GLU A 197 -1.42 17.37 -12.90
C GLU A 197 -2.06 16.33 -13.84
N VAL A 198 -3.28 16.59 -14.32
CA VAL A 198 -3.95 15.68 -15.25
C VAL A 198 -3.31 15.82 -16.64
N PRO A 199 -2.86 14.72 -17.27
CA PRO A 199 -2.34 14.76 -18.63
C PRO A 199 -3.31 15.42 -19.62
N ALA A 200 -2.81 16.36 -20.43
CA ALA A 200 -3.64 17.15 -21.32
C ALA A 200 -4.39 16.29 -22.35
N ASP A 201 -3.74 15.24 -22.85
CA ASP A 201 -4.32 14.25 -23.77
C ASP A 201 -5.49 13.48 -23.13
N LEU A 202 -5.39 13.16 -21.84
CA LEU A 202 -6.50 12.57 -21.09
C LEU A 202 -7.67 13.54 -20.98
N VAL A 203 -7.42 14.81 -20.64
CA VAL A 203 -8.47 15.85 -20.57
C VAL A 203 -9.16 16.06 -21.92
N GLU A 204 -8.39 16.10 -23.02
CA GLU A 204 -8.94 16.20 -24.38
C GLU A 204 -9.78 14.98 -24.75
N ASN A 205 -9.33 13.78 -24.39
CA ASN A 205 -10.09 12.57 -24.64
C ASN A 205 -11.42 12.55 -23.85
N GLU A 206 -11.41 12.94 -22.57
CA GLU A 206 -12.63 13.07 -21.76
C GLU A 206 -13.59 14.12 -22.34
N ARG A 207 -13.05 15.24 -22.84
CA ARG A 207 -13.84 16.27 -23.52
C ARG A 207 -14.50 15.74 -24.79
N ARG A 208 -13.76 14.99 -25.62
CA ARG A 208 -14.29 14.37 -26.84
C ARG A 208 -15.39 13.36 -26.51
N ILE A 209 -15.18 12.51 -25.50
CA ILE A 209 -16.21 11.57 -25.02
C ILE A 209 -17.46 12.33 -24.58
N ALA A 210 -17.30 13.41 -23.82
CA ALA A 210 -18.41 14.24 -23.38
C ALA A 210 -19.17 14.90 -24.54
N GLU A 211 -18.47 15.31 -25.60
CA GLU A 211 -19.06 15.85 -26.83
C GLU A 211 -19.87 14.80 -27.58
N ASP A 212 -19.31 13.60 -27.77
CA ASP A 212 -19.99 12.48 -28.44
C ASP A 212 -21.27 12.08 -27.68
N ILE A 213 -21.22 12.04 -26.35
CA ILE A 213 -22.40 11.78 -25.51
C ILE A 213 -23.44 12.89 -25.70
N ALA A 214 -23.04 14.17 -25.62
CA ALA A 214 -23.96 15.30 -25.71
C ALA A 214 -24.68 15.36 -27.08
N LYS A 215 -23.98 15.04 -28.18
CA LYS A 215 -24.58 14.96 -29.52
C LYS A 215 -25.61 13.84 -29.62
N ASN A 216 -25.32 12.68 -29.04
CA ASN A 216 -26.22 11.51 -29.07
C ASN A 216 -27.46 11.67 -28.18
N GLU A 217 -27.40 12.52 -27.14
CA GLU A 217 -28.53 12.79 -26.23
C GLU A 217 -29.61 13.72 -26.83
N GLY A 218 -29.45 14.18 -28.08
CA GLY A 218 -30.44 15.00 -28.78
C GLY A 218 -30.74 16.34 -28.11
N LYS A 219 -29.80 16.87 -27.32
CA LYS A 219 -29.95 18.13 -26.58
C LYS A 219 -29.83 19.33 -27.52
N PRO A 220 -30.42 20.49 -27.19
CA PRO A 220 -30.26 21.71 -27.99
C PRO A 220 -28.78 22.06 -28.15
N GLU A 221 -28.34 22.42 -29.36
CA GLU A 221 -26.93 22.76 -29.67
C GLU A 221 -26.35 23.81 -28.72
N GLN A 222 -27.17 24.77 -28.30
CA GLN A 222 -26.82 25.85 -27.38
C GLN A 222 -26.43 25.35 -25.97
N ALA A 223 -26.92 24.17 -25.57
CA ALA A 223 -26.64 23.55 -24.29
C ALA A 223 -25.42 22.62 -24.33
N VAL A 224 -25.00 22.16 -25.52
CA VAL A 224 -23.91 21.20 -25.70
C VAL A 224 -22.60 21.65 -25.03
N PRO A 225 -22.12 22.90 -25.20
CA PRO A 225 -20.88 23.35 -24.55
C PRO A 225 -20.94 23.24 -23.02
N LYS A 226 -22.07 23.62 -22.41
CA LYS A 226 -22.27 23.54 -20.95
C LYS A 226 -22.32 22.10 -20.45
N ILE A 227 -22.90 21.20 -21.23
CA ILE A 227 -22.94 19.76 -20.90
C ILE A 227 -21.54 19.18 -20.91
N ILE A 228 -20.75 19.48 -21.95
CA ILE A 228 -19.36 19.03 -22.07
C ILE A 228 -18.54 19.54 -20.89
N GLU A 229 -18.63 20.84 -20.59
CA GLU A 229 -17.94 21.45 -19.44
C GLU A 229 -18.36 20.80 -18.11
N GLY A 230 -19.67 20.56 -17.92
CA GLY A 230 -20.19 19.88 -16.73
C GLY A 230 -19.63 18.46 -16.56
N ARG A 231 -19.52 17.68 -17.64
CA ARG A 231 -18.97 16.31 -17.61
C ARG A 231 -17.46 16.32 -17.32
N VAL A 232 -16.71 17.19 -17.97
CA VAL A 232 -15.26 17.35 -17.73
C VAL A 232 -15.02 17.82 -16.28
N ASN A 233 -15.83 18.73 -15.75
CA ASN A 233 -15.80 19.10 -14.35
C ASN A 233 -16.15 17.94 -13.40
N GLY A 234 -17.08 17.06 -13.80
CA GLY A 234 -17.37 15.81 -13.09
C GLY A 234 -16.15 14.89 -13.00
N PHE A 235 -15.46 14.69 -14.12
CA PHE A 235 -14.20 13.92 -14.17
C PHE A 235 -13.15 14.49 -13.19
N PHE A 236 -12.95 15.80 -13.15
CA PHE A 236 -12.02 16.41 -12.19
C PHE A 236 -12.47 16.18 -10.74
N LYS A 237 -13.77 16.33 -10.42
CA LYS A 237 -14.32 16.05 -9.09
C LYS A 237 -14.20 14.59 -8.66
N GLU A 238 -14.06 13.67 -9.59
CA GLU A 238 -13.83 12.25 -9.28
C GLU A 238 -12.35 11.92 -9.10
N ASN A 239 -11.46 12.56 -9.85
CA ASN A 239 -10.06 12.14 -9.96
C ASN A 239 -9.04 13.08 -9.30
N CYS A 240 -9.38 14.36 -9.05
CA CYS A 240 -8.47 15.35 -8.47
C CYS A 240 -8.83 15.63 -7.01
N LEU A 241 -7.87 15.45 -6.10
CA LEU A 241 -8.08 15.64 -4.66
C LEU A 241 -8.70 17.01 -4.34
N LEU A 242 -8.13 18.10 -4.86
CA LEU A 242 -8.59 19.45 -4.55
C LEU A 242 -10.01 19.77 -5.05
N ASP A 243 -10.51 19.03 -6.04
CA ASP A 243 -11.86 19.17 -6.60
C ASP A 243 -12.89 18.24 -5.95
N GLN A 244 -12.44 17.15 -5.33
CA GLN A 244 -13.32 16.17 -4.70
C GLN A 244 -14.19 16.83 -3.63
N GLY A 245 -15.46 16.43 -3.58
CA GLY A 245 -16.35 16.75 -2.47
C GLY A 245 -15.84 16.04 -1.21
N PHE A 246 -15.63 16.79 -0.14
CA PHE A 246 -15.04 16.26 1.08
C PHE A 246 -15.90 15.17 1.71
N ALA A 247 -15.29 14.06 2.16
CA ALA A 247 -16.05 12.86 2.52
C ALA A 247 -17.00 13.09 3.72
N LYS A 248 -16.64 14.00 4.64
CA LYS A 248 -17.48 14.37 5.78
C LYS A 248 -18.53 15.44 5.46
N ASP A 249 -18.28 16.28 4.46
CA ASP A 249 -19.22 17.28 3.95
C ASP A 249 -19.08 17.43 2.42
N PRO A 250 -19.81 16.63 1.63
CA PRO A 250 -19.67 16.64 0.17
C PRO A 250 -20.08 17.96 -0.51
N LYS A 251 -20.66 18.91 0.23
CA LYS A 251 -21.01 20.24 -0.29
C LYS A 251 -19.78 21.14 -0.42
N GLN A 252 -18.70 20.85 0.30
CA GLN A 252 -17.44 21.57 0.23
C GLN A 252 -16.42 20.73 -0.52
N SER A 253 -15.63 21.36 -1.39
CA SER A 253 -14.45 20.70 -1.96
C SER A 253 -13.35 20.59 -0.92
N VAL A 254 -12.46 19.61 -1.06
CA VAL A 254 -11.27 19.48 -0.20
C VAL A 254 -10.46 20.77 -0.18
N SER A 255 -10.29 21.43 -1.33
CA SER A 255 -9.64 22.75 -1.42
C SER A 255 -10.25 23.79 -0.48
N LYS A 256 -11.59 23.88 -0.40
CA LYS A 256 -12.28 24.83 0.47
C LYS A 256 -12.14 24.48 1.95
N VAL A 257 -12.14 23.18 2.26
CA VAL A 257 -11.94 22.70 3.64
C VAL A 257 -10.53 23.05 4.12
N LEU A 258 -9.52 22.82 3.28
CA LEU A 258 -8.12 23.19 3.54
C LEU A 258 -7.96 24.71 3.72
N GLU A 259 -8.51 25.51 2.79
CA GLU A 259 -8.46 26.98 2.83
C GLU A 259 -9.10 27.53 4.11
N ALA A 260 -10.29 27.05 4.48
CA ALA A 260 -11.00 27.49 5.67
C ALA A 260 -10.24 27.18 6.97
N ALA A 261 -9.40 26.15 6.96
CA ALA A 261 -8.55 25.74 8.08
C ALA A 261 -7.17 26.42 8.08
N GLY A 262 -6.85 27.21 7.05
CA GLY A 262 -5.50 27.76 6.88
C GLY A 262 -4.44 26.68 6.61
N VAL A 263 -4.86 25.52 6.08
CA VAL A 263 -3.97 24.41 5.71
C VAL A 263 -3.74 24.44 4.21
N LYS A 264 -2.49 24.25 3.78
CA LYS A 264 -2.14 24.10 2.38
C LYS A 264 -1.53 22.73 2.17
N ALA A 265 -2.27 21.84 1.53
CA ALA A 265 -1.71 20.58 1.05
C ALA A 265 -0.74 20.85 -0.11
N THR A 266 0.35 20.08 -0.19
CA THR A 266 1.39 20.24 -1.23
C THR A 266 1.61 18.98 -2.05
N GLY A 267 1.11 17.83 -1.60
CA GLY A 267 1.18 16.58 -2.33
C GLY A 267 0.67 15.42 -1.47
N PHE A 268 0.39 14.29 -2.11
CA PHE A 268 0.03 13.07 -1.39
C PHE A 268 0.59 11.83 -2.08
N LEU A 269 0.74 10.76 -1.29
CA LEU A 269 0.95 9.41 -1.78
C LEU A 269 -0.17 8.52 -1.23
N ARG A 270 -0.62 7.55 -2.04
CA ARG A 270 -1.61 6.57 -1.62
C ARG A 270 -1.27 5.20 -2.17
N PHE A 271 -1.03 4.24 -1.29
CA PHE A 271 -0.89 2.84 -1.66
C PHE A 271 -2.11 2.04 -1.24
N ARG A 272 -2.44 1.02 -2.05
CA ARG A 272 -3.41 -0.02 -1.71
C ARG A 272 -2.80 -1.35 -2.10
N VAL A 273 -2.76 -2.29 -1.16
CA VAL A 273 -2.23 -3.65 -1.38
C VAL A 273 -2.86 -4.24 -2.64
N GLY A 274 -2.02 -4.72 -3.54
CA GLY A 274 -2.44 -5.42 -4.77
C GLY A 274 -2.86 -4.51 -5.93
N ALA A 275 -3.09 -3.21 -5.69
CA ALA A 275 -3.64 -2.25 -6.67
C ALA A 275 -2.63 -1.75 -7.70
#